data_AF-A0A450ZU36-F1
#
_entry.id   AF-A0A450ZU36-F1
#
_cell.length_a   1.000
_cell.length_b   1.000
_cell.length_c   1.000
_cell.angle_alpha   90.00
_cell.angle_beta   90.00
_cell.angle_gamma   90.00
#
_symmetry.space_group_name_H-M   'P 1'
#
loop_
_entity.id
_entity.type
_entity.pdbx_description
1 polymer ?
#
loop_
_entity_poly.entity_id
_entity_poly.type
_entity_poly.pdbx_seq_one_letter_code
_entity_poly.pdbx_strand_id
1 'polypeptide(L)'
;MHENQQLDMGGIIFNDKRRSKTPREQKTSCNEVKKTAKKHGWHVFKNTAYHSDSFAAGSREGKPIFQTSYARDYVKYEFYGVAKEFLREVGFE
;
A
#
# COMPACT_ATOMS: atom_id res chain seq x y z
N MET A 1 -0.94 -10.00 -32.49
CA MET A 1 -1.68 -11.08 -31.80
C MET A 1 -1.92 -10.58 -30.39
N HIS A 2 -3.16 -10.30 -30.01
CA HIS A 2 -3.48 -10.09 -28.60
C HIS A 2 -3.57 -11.47 -27.97
N GLU A 3 -2.59 -11.81 -27.13
CA GLU A 3 -2.74 -12.97 -26.26
C GLU A 3 -3.95 -12.69 -25.36
N ASN A 4 -4.90 -13.62 -25.26
CA ASN A 4 -6.09 -13.55 -24.41
C ASN A 4 -5.69 -13.57 -22.93
N GLN A 5 -4.91 -12.59 -22.49
CA GLN A 5 -4.49 -12.43 -21.11
C GLN A 5 -5.66 -11.85 -20.34
N GLN A 6 -6.23 -12.68 -19.47
CA GLN A 6 -7.24 -12.25 -18.52
C GLN A 6 -6.54 -11.48 -17.40
N LEU A 7 -6.80 -10.17 -17.33
CA LEU A 7 -6.33 -9.33 -16.23
C LEU A 7 -7.29 -9.46 -15.05
N ASP A 8 -6.76 -9.80 -13.89
CA ASP A 8 -7.51 -9.81 -12.63
C ASP A 8 -6.98 -8.72 -11.68
N MET A 9 -7.85 -8.23 -10.79
CA MET A 9 -7.49 -7.23 -9.79
C MET A 9 -7.00 -7.90 -8.51
N GLY A 10 -5.68 -7.88 -8.27
CA GLY A 10 -5.07 -8.39 -7.03
C GLY A 10 -5.38 -7.60 -5.76
N GLY A 11 -6.16 -6.52 -5.84
CA GLY A 11 -6.66 -5.73 -4.72
C GLY A 11 -6.11 -4.30 -4.64
N ILE A 12 -6.51 -3.58 -3.58
CA ILE A 12 -6.27 -2.15 -3.40
C ILE A 12 -5.51 -1.89 -2.10
N ILE A 13 -4.31 -1.32 -2.21
CA ILE A 13 -3.49 -0.90 -1.07
C ILE A 13 -3.57 0.63 -0.95
N PHE A 14 -3.94 1.13 0.23
CA PHE A 14 -3.83 2.55 0.50
C PHE A 14 -2.36 2.92 0.76
N ASN A 15 -1.92 4.02 0.16
CA ASN A 15 -0.62 4.64 0.40
C ASN A 15 -0.78 6.09 0.87
N ASP A 16 0.33 6.71 1.30
CA ASP A 16 0.44 8.12 1.68
C ASP A 16 -0.56 8.61 2.75
N LYS A 17 -1.18 7.67 3.47
CA LYS A 17 -2.09 8.00 4.56
C LYS A 17 -1.30 8.52 5.74
N ARG A 18 -1.76 9.59 6.37
CA ARG A 18 -1.15 10.07 7.62
C ARG A 18 -1.45 9.09 8.77
N ARG A 19 -0.42 8.76 9.58
CA ARG A 19 -0.54 7.87 10.75
C ARG A 19 -1.44 8.46 11.83
N SER A 20 -1.18 9.71 12.20
CA SER A 20 -1.92 10.46 13.21
C SER A 20 -2.58 11.68 12.58
N LYS A 21 -3.66 12.15 13.23
CA LYS A 21 -4.42 13.34 12.78
C LYS A 21 -4.78 13.26 11.28
N THR A 22 -5.17 12.07 10.81
CA THR A 22 -5.56 11.85 9.41
C THR A 22 -6.68 12.84 9.04
N PRO A 23 -6.48 13.67 7.99
CA PRO A 23 -7.45 14.66 7.56
C PRO A 23 -8.79 14.03 7.21
N ARG A 24 -9.88 14.80 7.31
CA ARG A 24 -11.22 14.30 7.02
C ARG A 24 -11.32 13.86 5.57
N GLU A 25 -10.66 14.57 4.67
CA GLU A 25 -10.59 14.30 3.24
C GLU A 25 -9.99 12.93 2.97
N GLN A 26 -8.88 12.58 3.62
CA GLN A 26 -8.27 11.25 3.50
C GLN A 26 -9.21 10.14 4.03
N LYS A 27 -9.90 10.39 5.15
CA LYS A 27 -10.86 9.43 5.71
C LYS A 27 -12.05 9.20 4.75
N THR A 28 -12.62 10.28 4.21
CA THR A 28 -13.72 10.22 3.24
C THR A 28 -13.27 9.48 1.98
N SER A 29 -12.11 9.84 1.42
CA SER A 29 -11.55 9.18 0.24
C SER A 29 -11.37 7.67 0.45
N CYS A 30 -10.77 7.24 1.58
CA CYS A 30 -10.63 5.82 1.89
C CYS A 30 -11.99 5.10 2.00
N ASN A 31 -13.00 5.77 2.58
CA ASN A 31 -14.34 5.19 2.74
C ASN A 31 -15.05 5.02 1.38
N GLU A 32 -14.94 5.99 0.48
CA GLU A 32 -15.53 5.88 -0.86
C GLU A 32 -14.84 4.78 -1.68
N VAL A 33 -13.50 4.66 -1.59
CA VAL A 33 -12.78 3.54 -2.22
C VAL A 33 -13.26 2.20 -1.67
N LYS A 34 -13.42 2.05 -0.35
CA LYS A 34 -13.94 0.82 0.26
C LYS A 34 -15.36 0.48 -0.19
N LYS A 35 -16.24 1.47 -0.34
CA LYS A 35 -17.60 1.26 -0.87
C LYS A 35 -17.57 0.77 -2.32
N THR A 36 -16.76 1.41 -3.16
CA THR A 36 -16.57 1.00 -4.56
C THR A 36 -15.99 -0.40 -4.65
N ALA A 37 -14.93 -0.69 -3.90
CA ALA A 37 -14.30 -2.01 -3.86
C ALA A 37 -15.31 -3.10 -3.46
N LYS A 38 -16.13 -2.85 -2.44
CA LYS A 38 -17.21 -3.77 -2.04
C LYS A 38 -18.22 -4.01 -3.16
N LYS A 39 -18.59 -2.98 -3.92
CA LYS A 39 -19.52 -3.11 -5.06
C LYS A 39 -18.96 -4.01 -6.16
N HIS A 40 -17.65 -4.00 -6.37
CA HIS A 40 -16.98 -4.74 -7.43
C HIS A 40 -16.32 -6.05 -6.95
N GLY A 41 -16.43 -6.39 -5.66
CA GLY A 41 -15.78 -7.58 -5.10
C GLY A 41 -14.26 -7.48 -4.99
N TRP A 42 -13.69 -6.27 -5.04
CA TRP A 42 -12.25 -6.07 -4.97
C TRP A 42 -11.74 -6.12 -3.53
N HIS A 43 -10.65 -6.86 -3.32
CA HIS A 43 -9.97 -6.91 -2.04
C HIS A 43 -9.37 -5.54 -1.69
N VAL A 44 -9.52 -5.11 -0.43
CA VAL A 44 -8.85 -3.93 0.10
C VAL A 44 -7.96 -4.36 1.26
N PHE A 45 -6.66 -4.16 1.09
CA PHE A 45 -5.66 -4.57 2.06
C PHE A 45 -5.88 -3.84 3.39
N LYS A 46 -5.72 -4.59 4.49
CA LYS A 46 -5.83 -4.07 5.86
C LYS A 46 -4.64 -3.19 6.21
N ASN A 47 -3.43 -3.59 5.80
CA ASN A 47 -2.23 -2.80 6.01
C ASN A 47 -2.18 -1.64 5.01
N THR A 48 -1.63 -0.52 5.47
CA THR A 48 -1.52 0.72 4.70
C THR A 48 -0.06 1.10 4.60
N ALA A 49 0.40 1.50 3.41
CA ALA A 49 1.70 2.11 3.24
C ALA A 49 1.63 3.57 3.70
N TYR A 50 1.79 3.78 5.01
CA TYR A 50 1.68 5.11 5.61
C TYR A 50 2.68 6.10 5.04
N HIS A 51 2.30 7.38 5.02
CA HIS A 51 3.17 8.48 4.62
C HIS A 51 4.49 8.45 5.40
N SER A 52 5.61 8.60 4.69
CA SER A 52 6.92 8.83 5.29
C SER A 52 7.86 9.47 4.27
N ASP A 53 8.56 10.53 4.68
CA ASP A 53 9.62 11.15 3.88
C ASP A 53 10.76 10.17 3.57
N SER A 54 10.83 9.06 4.32
CA SER A 54 11.77 7.97 4.08
C SER A 54 11.58 7.30 2.72
N PHE A 55 10.36 7.20 2.21
CA PHE A 55 10.14 6.68 0.85
C PHE A 55 10.73 7.61 -0.21
N ALA A 56 10.47 8.91 -0.11
CA ALA A 56 10.92 9.87 -1.11
C ALA A 56 12.44 9.97 -1.18
N ALA A 57 13.14 10.04 -0.04
CA ALA A 57 14.59 10.10 -0.06
C ALA A 57 15.23 8.73 -0.42
N GLY A 58 14.56 7.59 -0.18
CA GLY A 58 15.06 6.27 -0.56
C GLY A 58 15.07 6.14 -2.07
N SER A 59 13.96 6.60 -2.70
CA SER A 59 13.87 6.72 -4.16
C SER A 59 14.96 7.64 -4.74
N ARG A 60 15.31 8.76 -4.09
CA ARG A 60 16.40 9.65 -4.53
C ARG A 60 17.78 8.97 -4.45
N GLU A 61 17.98 8.11 -3.46
CA GLU A 61 19.21 7.35 -3.28
C GLU A 61 19.25 6.05 -4.09
N GLY A 62 18.16 5.70 -4.80
CA GLY A 62 18.04 4.42 -5.51
C GLY A 62 17.98 3.21 -4.57
N LYS A 63 17.56 3.41 -3.31
CA LYS A 63 17.51 2.36 -2.28
C LYS A 63 16.07 2.06 -1.86
N PRO A 64 15.71 0.78 -1.67
CA PRO A 64 14.43 0.43 -1.06
C PRO A 64 14.40 0.93 0.39
N ILE A 65 13.19 1.19 0.90
CA ILE A 65 12.93 1.73 2.25
C ILE A 65 13.67 0.97 3.37
N PHE A 66 13.90 -0.33 3.19
CA PHE A 66 14.59 -1.18 4.16
C PHE A 66 16.11 -0.91 4.24
N GLN A 67 16.71 -0.45 3.14
CA GLN A 67 18.15 -0.14 3.01
C GLN A 67 18.47 1.35 3.17
N THR A 68 17.43 2.17 3.33
CA THR A 68 17.55 3.58 3.63
C THR A 68 18.09 3.78 5.05
N SER A 69 19.16 4.57 5.20
CA SER A 69 19.85 4.78 6.49
C SER A 69 19.01 5.55 7.51
N TYR A 70 18.10 6.41 7.07
CA TYR A 70 17.30 7.29 7.92
C TYR A 70 15.84 6.84 8.09
N ALA A 71 15.45 5.72 7.47
CA ALA A 71 14.13 5.14 7.66
C ALA A 71 14.02 4.54 9.06
N ARG A 72 13.09 5.05 9.87
CA ARG A 72 12.82 4.53 11.21
C ARG A 72 12.25 3.12 11.15
N ASP A 73 12.57 2.30 12.13
CA ASP A 73 12.19 0.88 12.15
C ASP A 73 10.68 0.67 12.02
N TYR A 74 9.85 1.48 12.69
CA TYR A 74 8.40 1.35 12.56
C TYR A 74 7.89 1.58 11.12
N VAL A 75 8.54 2.45 10.34
CA VAL A 75 8.18 2.65 8.92
C VAL A 75 8.48 1.40 8.12
N LYS A 76 9.64 0.78 8.38
CA LYS A 76 10.05 -0.49 7.75
C LYS A 76 9.08 -1.61 8.14
N TYR A 77 8.73 -1.73 9.41
CA TYR A 77 7.80 -2.77 9.89
C TYR A 77 6.39 -2.60 9.34
N GLU A 78 5.86 -1.38 9.25
CA GLU A 78 4.56 -1.12 8.63
C GLU A 78 4.54 -1.51 7.16
N PHE A 79 5.59 -1.14 6.40
CA PHE A 79 5.68 -1.49 4.99
C PHE A 79 5.91 -3.00 4.78
N TYR A 80 6.66 -3.64 5.68
CA TYR A 80 6.77 -5.10 5.72
C TYR A 80 5.41 -5.78 5.93
N GLY A 81 4.54 -5.22 6.78
CA GLY A 81 3.17 -5.70 6.95
C GLY A 81 2.36 -5.66 5.65
N VAL A 82 2.49 -4.57 4.88
CA VAL A 82 1.89 -4.47 3.53
C VAL A 82 2.45 -5.53 2.60
N ALA A 83 3.77 -5.70 2.54
CA ALA A 83 4.40 -6.70 1.67
C ALA A 83 3.95 -8.13 2.00
N LYS A 84 3.87 -8.48 3.29
CA LYS A 84 3.42 -9.80 3.74
C LYS A 84 1.94 -10.06 3.40
N GLU A 85 1.10 -9.04 3.49
CA GLU A 85 -0.31 -9.18 3.10
C GLU A 85 -0.45 -9.31 1.59
N PHE A 86 0.30 -8.50 0.82
CA PHE A 86 0.34 -8.57 -0.64
C PHE A 86 0.76 -9.95 -1.14
N LEU A 87 1.90 -10.47 -0.67
CA LEU A 87 2.39 -11.78 -1.10
C LEU A 87 1.36 -12.87 -0.85
N ARG A 88 0.73 -12.87 0.33
CA ARG A 88 -0.32 -13.83 0.67
C ARG A 88 -1.52 -13.75 -0.27
N GLU A 89 -1.98 -12.54 -0.59
CA GLU A 89 -3.14 -12.34 -1.50
C GLU A 89 -2.83 -12.83 -2.92
N VAL A 90 -1.58 -12.66 -3.38
CA VAL A 90 -1.16 -13.13 -4.72
C VAL A 90 -0.61 -14.55 -4.73
N GLY A 91 -0.76 -15.33 -3.64
CA GLY A 91 -0.46 -16.76 -3.60
C GLY A 91 0.98 -17.14 -3.22
N PHE A 92 1.73 -16.24 -2.58
CA PHE A 92 3.08 -16.49 -2.08
C PHE A 92 3.11 -16.47 -0.53
N GLU A 93 3.88 -17.38 0.08
CA GLU A 93 4.09 -17.46 1.54
C GLU A 93 5.39 -16.76 2.00
#